data_AF-A0A2V8L961-F1
#
_entry.id   AF-A0A2V8L961-F1
#
_cell.length_a   1.000
_cell.length_b   1.000
_cell.length_c   1.000
_cell.angle_alpha   90.00
_cell.angle_beta   90.00
_cell.angle_gamma   90.00
#
_symmetry.space_group_name_H-M   'P 1'
#
loop_
_entity.id
_entity.type
_entity.pdbx_description
1 polymer ?
#
loop_
_entity_poly.entity_id
_entity_poly.type
_entity_poly.pdbx_seq_one_letter_code
_entity_poly.pdbx_strand_id
1 'polypeptide(L)'
;MYRSNPDGGPDAKKGRGGPGGGPDAKVLLATLSVAGQAPSAGAKAQPAAKAYKAPRTPDGQPDLQGYWTNSTYVPLERPNGVTKEFYTQDEAIQIEKRAAERESEQTEPGTIADVHYDFTQFGLDRNQSTHLSSVRTSMIIDPPDGKLPPVTPEGQKRAADRAAERRRAGATTDAVQNMPIGTRCI
;
A
#
# COMPACT_ATOMS: atom_id res chain seq x y z
N MET A 1 9.50 4.51 3.90
CA MET A 1 10.15 4.79 2.60
C MET A 1 10.78 3.52 2.10
N TYR A 2 10.22 2.91 1.05
CA TYR A 2 10.69 1.66 0.48
C TYR A 2 11.36 1.96 -0.87
N ARG A 3 12.59 1.47 -1.06
CA ARG A 3 13.32 1.53 -2.32
C ARG A 3 13.23 0.13 -2.94
N SER A 4 12.48 -0.03 -4.02
CA SER A 4 12.39 -1.32 -4.73
C SER A 4 13.73 -1.63 -5.41
N ASN A 5 14.27 -2.82 -5.17
CA ASN A 5 15.45 -3.36 -5.86
C ASN A 5 14.97 -4.49 -6.80
N PRO A 6 15.32 -4.50 -8.09
CA PRO A 6 14.58 -5.27 -9.12
C PRO A 6 14.93 -6.76 -9.29
N ASP A 7 15.85 -7.35 -8.52
CA ASP A 7 16.36 -8.70 -8.83
C ASP A 7 16.00 -9.74 -7.75
N GLY A 8 15.02 -10.61 -8.03
CA GLY A 8 14.68 -11.72 -7.12
C GLY A 8 13.51 -12.61 -7.56
N GLY A 9 13.62 -13.24 -8.73
CA GLY A 9 12.70 -14.32 -9.14
C GLY A 9 13.04 -15.66 -8.45
N PRO A 10 12.05 -16.49 -8.06
CA PRO A 10 12.32 -17.79 -7.42
C PRO A 10 12.56 -18.92 -8.43
N ASP A 11 13.78 -19.46 -8.45
CA ASP A 11 14.16 -20.69 -9.16
C ASP A 11 13.59 -21.94 -8.47
N ALA A 12 12.55 -22.54 -9.05
CA ALA A 12 12.03 -23.85 -8.65
C ALA A 12 12.56 -24.95 -9.60
N LYS A 13 13.57 -25.71 -9.18
CA LYS A 13 13.92 -27.00 -9.80
C LYS A 13 13.47 -28.16 -8.90
N LYS A 14 12.53 -28.99 -9.38
CA LYS A 14 12.35 -30.36 -8.89
C LYS A 14 12.26 -31.33 -10.06
N GLY A 15 13.21 -32.26 -10.08
CA GLY A 15 13.41 -33.27 -11.13
C GLY A 15 12.44 -34.44 -11.07
N ARG A 16 12.36 -35.11 -12.23
CA ARG A 16 11.51 -36.24 -12.66
C ARG A 16 11.82 -37.56 -11.96
N GLY A 17 10.87 -38.50 -12.04
CA GLY A 17 11.16 -39.94 -12.16
C GLY A 17 10.09 -40.89 -11.60
N GLY A 18 9.20 -41.41 -12.45
CA GLY A 18 8.70 -42.80 -12.34
C GLY A 18 9.46 -43.69 -13.33
N PRO A 19 9.11 -44.97 -13.58
CA PRO A 19 7.97 -45.76 -13.07
C PRO A 19 8.36 -47.21 -12.64
N GLY A 20 7.37 -48.02 -12.20
CA GLY A 20 7.40 -49.46 -12.47
C GLY A 20 7.08 -50.42 -11.31
N GLY A 21 6.04 -51.25 -11.51
CA GLY A 21 6.02 -52.67 -11.09
C GLY A 21 5.41 -53.02 -9.73
N GLY A 22 4.14 -53.46 -9.73
CA GLY A 22 3.69 -54.52 -8.79
C GLY A 22 4.15 -55.90 -9.30
N PRO A 23 3.80 -57.04 -8.65
CA PRO A 23 2.70 -57.22 -7.69
C PRO A 23 3.07 -58.06 -6.45
N ASP A 24 2.02 -58.42 -5.70
CA ASP A 24 1.90 -59.57 -4.79
C ASP A 24 2.05 -59.35 -3.28
N ALA A 25 0.88 -59.38 -2.65
CA ALA A 25 0.62 -59.29 -1.24
C ALA A 25 1.18 -60.48 -0.47
N LYS A 26 1.99 -60.19 0.55
CA LYS A 26 2.18 -61.05 1.72
C LYS A 26 1.94 -60.19 2.95
N VAL A 27 0.80 -60.42 3.60
CA VAL A 27 0.44 -59.79 4.87
C VAL A 27 1.29 -60.45 5.96
N LEU A 28 2.33 -59.74 6.41
CA LEU A 28 3.09 -60.05 7.61
C LEU A 28 2.61 -59.09 8.71
N LEU A 29 2.05 -59.67 9.78
CA LEU A 29 1.70 -58.95 11.00
C LEU A 29 3.00 -58.41 11.63
N ALA A 30 3.28 -57.13 11.42
CA ALA A 30 4.36 -56.42 12.10
C ALA A 30 3.80 -55.67 13.32
N THR A 31 4.41 -55.89 14.48
CA THR A 31 4.18 -55.13 15.70
C THR A 31 4.42 -53.64 15.45
N LEU A 32 3.39 -52.82 15.57
CA LEU A 32 3.48 -51.37 15.46
C LEU A 32 4.15 -50.79 16.72
N SER A 33 5.41 -50.39 16.58
CA SER A 33 6.04 -49.47 17.54
C SER A 33 5.34 -48.12 17.46
N VAL A 34 4.62 -47.73 18.51
CA VAL A 34 4.20 -46.34 18.72
C VAL A 34 5.46 -45.51 19.00
N ALA A 35 5.95 -44.83 17.97
CA ALA A 35 6.94 -43.77 18.08
C ALA A 35 6.36 -42.53 17.37
N GLY A 36 5.45 -41.85 18.07
CA GLY A 36 4.69 -40.71 17.55
C GLY A 36 4.69 -39.54 18.52
N GLN A 37 5.85 -39.00 18.84
CA GLN A 37 6.00 -37.62 19.31
C GLN A 37 7.22 -37.01 18.61
N ALA A 38 7.01 -36.47 17.41
CA ALA A 38 7.96 -35.52 16.85
C ALA A 38 7.79 -34.20 17.62
N PRO A 39 8.85 -33.63 18.23
CA PRO A 39 8.74 -32.32 18.83
C PRO A 39 8.39 -31.31 17.74
N SER A 40 7.39 -30.46 18.01
CA SER A 40 7.08 -29.30 17.17
C SER A 40 8.38 -28.55 16.92
N ALA A 41 8.81 -28.50 15.65
CA ALA A 41 9.94 -27.69 15.26
C ALA A 41 9.65 -26.25 15.68
N GLY A 42 10.41 -25.76 16.66
CA GLY A 42 10.32 -24.39 17.14
C GLY A 42 10.40 -23.43 15.96
N ALA A 43 9.46 -22.48 15.92
CA ALA A 43 9.45 -21.42 14.92
C ALA A 43 10.84 -20.77 14.89
N LYS A 44 11.56 -20.92 13.77
CA LYS A 44 12.85 -20.25 13.57
C LYS A 44 12.58 -18.75 13.61
N ALA A 45 13.15 -18.07 14.61
CA ALA A 45 13.13 -16.61 14.68
C ALA A 45 13.72 -16.04 13.38
N GLN A 46 12.97 -15.17 12.70
CA GLN A 46 13.47 -14.48 11.52
C GLN A 46 14.68 -13.61 11.90
N PRO A 47 15.75 -13.59 11.08
CA PRO A 47 16.91 -12.75 11.33
C PRO A 47 16.50 -11.29 11.44
N ALA A 48 16.99 -10.58 12.46
CA ALA A 48 16.80 -9.15 12.60
C ALA A 48 17.29 -8.43 11.33
N ALA A 49 16.47 -7.54 10.79
CA ALA A 49 16.81 -6.76 9.61
C ALA A 49 18.08 -5.93 9.88
N LYS A 50 19.01 -5.93 8.92
CA LYS A 50 20.25 -5.13 9.01
C LYS A 50 19.88 -3.64 9.08
N ALA A 51 20.50 -2.90 10.00
CA ALA A 51 20.32 -1.46 10.11
C ALA A 51 20.76 -0.78 8.80
N TYR A 52 19.83 -0.10 8.13
CA TYR A 52 20.08 0.62 6.89
C TYR A 52 21.00 1.83 7.15
N LYS A 53 22.08 1.94 6.38
CA LYS A 53 22.94 3.13 6.34
C LYS A 53 22.63 3.90 5.06
N ALA A 54 22.10 5.11 5.20
CA ALA A 54 21.84 5.98 4.05
C ALA A 54 23.16 6.29 3.31
N PRO A 55 23.17 6.25 1.97
CA PRO A 55 24.29 6.78 1.20
C PRO A 55 24.49 8.26 1.54
N ARG A 56 25.72 8.76 1.36
CA ARG A 56 26.06 10.14 1.65
C ARG A 56 26.62 10.82 0.41
N THR A 57 26.33 12.11 0.28
CA THR A 57 26.92 12.98 -0.71
C THR A 57 28.39 13.27 -0.37
N PRO A 58 29.20 13.80 -1.31
CA PRO A 58 30.60 14.14 -1.05
C PRO A 58 30.82 15.12 0.12
N ASP A 59 29.85 15.99 0.39
CA ASP A 59 29.80 16.91 1.53
C ASP A 59 29.29 16.27 2.84
N GLY A 60 29.02 14.96 2.84
CA GLY A 60 28.70 14.17 4.04
C GLY A 60 27.23 14.19 4.47
N GLN A 61 26.36 14.88 3.73
CA GLN A 61 24.91 14.87 3.97
C GLN A 61 24.29 13.53 3.53
N PRO A 62 23.15 13.10 4.11
CA PRO A 62 22.39 11.98 3.57
C PRO A 62 21.98 12.24 2.11
N ASP A 63 22.28 11.31 1.23
CA ASP A 63 21.88 11.36 -0.17
C ASP A 63 20.42 10.90 -0.30
N LEU A 64 19.53 11.85 -0.60
CA LEU A 64 18.10 11.65 -0.81
C LEU A 64 17.72 11.60 -2.31
N GLN A 65 18.69 11.50 -3.21
CA GLN A 65 18.42 11.35 -4.64
C GLN A 65 17.73 10.00 -4.93
N GLY A 66 16.78 10.00 -5.86
CA GLY A 66 16.08 8.79 -6.30
C GLY A 66 14.61 9.01 -6.65
N TYR A 67 13.92 7.92 -6.97
CA TYR A 67 12.48 7.90 -7.20
C TYR A 67 11.76 7.61 -5.90
N TRP A 68 10.88 8.53 -5.51
CA TRP A 68 10.08 8.43 -4.30
C TRP A 68 8.61 8.39 -4.66
N THR A 69 7.87 7.53 -3.98
CA THR A 69 6.42 7.43 -4.12
C THR A 69 5.77 7.53 -2.74
N ASN A 70 4.64 8.22 -2.67
CA ASN A 70 3.73 8.22 -1.53
C ASN A 70 2.49 7.33 -1.78
N SER A 71 2.50 6.53 -2.84
CA SER A 71 1.41 5.61 -3.17
C SER A 71 1.24 4.59 -2.04
N THR A 72 0.02 4.46 -1.53
CA THR A 72 -0.34 3.49 -0.48
C THR A 72 -1.84 3.21 -0.51
N TYR A 73 -2.23 2.04 -0.03
CA TYR A 73 -3.63 1.69 0.23
C TYR A 73 -4.09 2.03 1.64
N VAL A 74 -3.17 2.45 2.52
CA VAL A 74 -3.53 2.91 3.86
C VAL A 74 -4.39 4.18 3.73
N PRO A 75 -5.62 4.18 4.26
CA PRO A 75 -6.50 5.33 4.14
C PRO A 75 -5.99 6.49 5.00
N LEU A 76 -6.36 7.73 4.64
CA LEU A 76 -6.01 8.91 5.45
C LEU A 76 -6.54 8.76 6.88
N GLU A 77 -7.84 8.50 6.98
CA GLU A 77 -8.56 8.30 8.23
C GLU A 77 -8.86 6.83 8.49
N ARG A 78 -8.91 6.43 9.76
CA ARG A 78 -9.25 5.06 10.14
C ARG A 78 -10.68 4.73 9.70
N PRO A 79 -10.94 3.58 9.06
CA PRO A 79 -12.31 3.19 8.68
C PRO A 79 -13.25 3.12 9.89
N ASN A 80 -14.53 3.41 9.66
CA ASN A 80 -15.54 3.35 10.73
C ASN A 80 -15.66 1.91 11.26
N GLY A 81 -15.80 1.77 12.58
CA GLY A 81 -15.87 0.45 13.25
C GLY A 81 -14.52 -0.23 13.48
N VAL A 82 -13.41 0.34 12.99
CA VAL A 82 -12.06 -0.12 13.29
C VAL A 82 -11.50 0.72 14.43
N THR A 83 -11.10 0.08 15.53
CA THR A 83 -10.52 0.75 16.71
C THR A 83 -9.05 0.43 16.93
N LYS A 84 -8.54 -0.63 16.30
CA LYS A 84 -7.13 -1.04 16.35
C LYS A 84 -6.26 -0.11 15.51
N GLU A 85 -5.00 0.07 15.92
CA GLU A 85 -4.02 0.86 15.17
C GLU A 85 -3.41 0.09 13.98
N PHE A 86 -3.33 -1.24 14.12
CA PHE A 86 -2.73 -2.13 13.14
C PHE A 86 -3.67 -3.29 12.81
N TYR A 87 -3.76 -3.63 11.54
CA TYR A 87 -4.29 -4.89 11.05
C TYR A 87 -3.28 -6.02 11.28
N THR A 88 -3.74 -7.26 11.19
CA THR A 88 -2.83 -8.38 10.94
C THR A 88 -2.29 -8.30 9.52
N GLN A 89 -1.17 -8.98 9.24
CA GLN A 89 -0.60 -9.01 7.90
C GLN A 89 -1.60 -9.55 6.86
N ASP A 90 -2.31 -10.62 7.20
CA ASP A 90 -3.30 -11.23 6.30
C ASP A 90 -4.49 -10.31 6.04
N GLU A 91 -4.99 -9.62 7.06
CA GLU A 91 -6.06 -8.64 6.91
C GLU A 91 -5.63 -7.48 5.99
N ALA A 92 -4.43 -6.95 6.19
CA ALA A 92 -3.90 -5.87 5.36
C ALA A 92 -3.81 -6.29 3.90
N ILE A 93 -3.29 -7.50 3.62
CA ILE A 93 -3.21 -8.05 2.25
C ILE A 93 -4.60 -8.20 1.62
N GLN A 94 -5.60 -8.69 2.36
CA GLN A 94 -6.97 -8.81 1.82
C GLN A 94 -7.60 -7.45 1.55
N ILE A 95 -7.35 -6.45 2.39
CA ILE A 95 -7.83 -5.08 2.18
C ILE A 95 -7.16 -4.45 0.96
N GLU A 96 -5.83 -4.58 0.84
CA GLU A 96 -5.05 -4.11 -0.31
C GLU A 96 -5.55 -4.78 -1.59
N LYS A 97 -5.74 -6.10 -1.59
CA LYS A 97 -6.28 -6.84 -2.74
C LYS A 97 -7.66 -6.33 -3.17
N ARG A 98 -8.59 -6.18 -2.22
CA ARG A 98 -9.93 -5.67 -2.52
C ARG A 98 -9.89 -4.21 -3.02
N ALA A 99 -8.95 -3.41 -2.54
CA ALA A 99 -8.77 -2.05 -3.02
C ALA A 99 -8.24 -2.03 -4.47
N ALA A 100 -7.25 -2.87 -4.76
CA ALA A 100 -6.71 -3.05 -6.10
C ALA A 100 -7.75 -3.58 -7.10
N GLU A 101 -8.63 -4.50 -6.66
CA GLU A 101 -9.74 -5.00 -7.49
C GLU A 101 -10.71 -3.87 -7.86
N ARG A 102 -11.14 -3.05 -6.88
CA ARG A 102 -12.02 -1.90 -7.13
C ARG A 102 -11.41 -0.85 -8.03
N GLU A 103 -10.10 -0.63 -7.92
CA GLU A 103 -9.37 0.32 -8.77
C GLU A 103 -9.32 -0.17 -10.23
N SER A 104 -9.39 -1.48 -10.46
CA SER A 104 -9.45 -2.08 -11.80
C SER A 104 -10.87 -2.29 -12.34
N GLU A 105 -11.92 -1.91 -11.60
CA GLU A 105 -13.28 -2.00 -12.08
C GLU A 105 -13.50 -0.98 -13.21
N GLN A 106 -14.02 -1.46 -14.34
CA GLN A 106 -14.36 -0.63 -15.49
C GLN A 106 -15.63 0.18 -15.21
N THR A 107 -15.65 1.42 -15.67
CA THR A 107 -16.79 2.30 -15.55
C THR A 107 -17.93 1.89 -16.50
N GLU A 108 -19.17 2.20 -16.13
CA GLU A 108 -20.31 1.95 -17.00
C GLU A 108 -20.38 3.00 -18.13
N PRO A 109 -20.42 2.56 -19.40
CA PRO A 109 -20.45 3.47 -20.54
C PRO A 109 -21.53 4.56 -20.47
N GLY A 110 -21.15 5.81 -20.73
CA GLY A 110 -22.07 6.95 -20.74
C GLY A 110 -22.35 7.59 -19.38
N THR A 111 -21.65 7.20 -18.32
CA THR A 111 -21.71 7.85 -17.00
C THR A 111 -20.67 8.97 -16.86
N ILE A 112 -20.81 9.85 -15.86
CA ILE A 112 -19.77 10.87 -15.55
C ILE A 112 -18.43 10.19 -15.22
N ALA A 113 -18.49 9.01 -14.59
CA ALA A 113 -17.31 8.22 -14.28
C ALA A 113 -16.63 7.68 -15.54
N ASP A 114 -17.39 7.38 -16.60
CA ASP A 114 -16.88 6.87 -17.89
C ASP A 114 -16.06 7.88 -18.69
N VAL A 115 -16.31 9.18 -18.50
CA VAL A 115 -15.55 10.24 -19.17
C VAL A 115 -14.17 10.43 -18.51
N HIS A 116 -13.91 9.79 -17.38
CA HIS A 116 -12.59 9.77 -16.76
C HIS A 116 -11.66 8.77 -17.45
N TYR A 117 -10.36 9.10 -17.48
CA TYR A 117 -9.30 8.23 -17.97
C TYR A 117 -9.47 6.80 -17.44
N ASP A 118 -9.38 5.80 -18.32
CA ASP A 118 -9.20 4.42 -17.87
C ASP A 118 -7.77 4.25 -17.35
N PHE A 119 -7.61 4.39 -16.03
CA PHE A 119 -6.31 4.28 -15.37
C PHE A 119 -5.70 2.88 -15.50
N THR A 120 -6.53 1.86 -15.80
CA THR A 120 -6.07 0.48 -15.98
C THR A 120 -5.25 0.32 -17.25
N GLN A 121 -5.53 1.10 -18.30
CA GLN A 121 -4.84 1.02 -19.60
C GLN A 121 -3.43 1.65 -19.58
N PHE A 122 -3.17 2.60 -18.69
CA PHE A 122 -1.95 3.41 -18.71
C PHE A 122 -1.00 3.16 -17.53
N GLY A 123 -1.24 2.14 -16.70
CA GLY A 123 -0.36 1.86 -15.57
C GLY A 123 -0.37 2.92 -14.48
N LEU A 124 -1.44 3.72 -14.40
CA LEU A 124 -1.53 4.87 -13.49
C LEU A 124 -2.14 4.50 -12.13
N ASP A 125 -2.70 3.29 -12.01
CA ASP A 125 -3.24 2.76 -10.76
C ASP A 125 -2.14 2.33 -9.79
N ARG A 126 -2.47 2.41 -8.50
CA ARG A 126 -1.56 2.00 -7.42
C ARG A 126 -1.21 0.52 -7.48
N ASN A 127 -2.10 -0.32 -8.02
CA ASN A 127 -1.88 -1.76 -8.17
C ASN A 127 -0.86 -2.11 -9.26
N GLN A 128 -0.58 -1.19 -10.19
CA GLN A 128 0.37 -1.37 -11.30
C GLN A 128 1.77 -0.81 -11.00
N SER A 129 1.97 -0.21 -9.83
CA SER A 129 3.22 0.42 -9.41
C SER A 129 3.70 -0.07 -8.04
N THR A 130 4.97 0.18 -7.73
CA THR A 130 5.45 0.04 -6.34
C THR A 130 4.66 1.01 -5.45
N HIS A 131 4.14 0.49 -4.35
CA HIS A 131 3.47 1.25 -3.31
C HIS A 131 4.00 0.86 -1.93
N LEU A 132 3.77 1.72 -0.95
CA LEU A 132 4.08 1.46 0.44
C LEU A 132 3.04 0.49 1.01
N SER A 133 3.47 -0.75 1.28
CA SER A 133 2.70 -1.71 2.08
C SER A 133 2.90 -1.46 3.57
N SER A 134 1.81 -1.46 4.32
CA SER A 134 1.81 -1.23 5.76
C SER A 134 0.55 -1.83 6.39
N VAL A 135 0.71 -2.40 7.58
CA VAL A 135 -0.42 -2.93 8.36
C VAL A 135 -1.18 -1.85 9.13
N ARG A 136 -0.86 -0.56 8.96
CA ARG A 136 -1.60 0.52 9.66
C ARG A 136 -3.02 0.63 9.14
N THR A 137 -3.94 0.95 10.04
CA THR A 137 -5.34 1.18 9.69
C THR A 137 -5.63 2.60 9.17
N SER A 138 -4.69 3.55 9.37
CA SER A 138 -4.81 4.96 8.99
C SER A 138 -3.44 5.59 8.77
N MET A 139 -3.37 6.69 8.02
CA MET A 139 -2.17 7.53 7.94
C MET A 139 -2.07 8.48 9.13
N ILE A 140 -3.20 8.96 9.65
CA ILE A 140 -3.24 9.76 10.88
C ILE A 140 -2.84 8.88 12.07
N ILE A 141 -1.84 9.35 12.82
CA ILE A 141 -1.31 8.71 14.03
C ILE A 141 -1.91 9.36 15.28
N ASP A 142 -1.90 10.69 15.29
CA ASP A 142 -2.44 11.52 16.36
C ASP A 142 -3.47 12.48 15.73
N PRO A 143 -4.75 12.45 16.16
CA PRO A 143 -5.30 11.73 17.32
C PRO A 143 -5.29 10.18 17.20
N PRO A 144 -5.25 9.44 18.33
CA PRO A 144 -5.18 7.97 18.33
C PRO A 144 -6.36 7.27 17.66
N ASP A 145 -7.50 7.94 17.53
CA ASP A 145 -8.67 7.48 16.78
C ASP A 145 -8.45 7.49 15.25
N GLY A 146 -7.31 8.03 14.79
CA GLY A 146 -6.89 8.03 13.41
C GLY A 146 -7.81 8.86 12.53
N LYS A 147 -8.51 9.84 13.11
CA LYS A 147 -9.46 10.72 12.41
C LYS A 147 -8.88 12.11 12.27
N LEU A 148 -9.39 12.87 11.29
CA LEU A 148 -9.05 14.28 11.19
C LEU A 148 -9.56 15.02 12.44
N PRO A 149 -8.69 15.78 13.12
CA PRO A 149 -9.14 16.58 14.26
C PRO A 149 -10.15 17.63 13.79
N PRO A 150 -11.11 18.03 14.64
CA PRO A 150 -12.06 19.07 14.30
C PRO A 150 -11.32 20.38 13.98
N VAL A 151 -11.81 21.10 12.97
CA VAL A 151 -11.23 22.38 12.55
C VAL A 151 -11.42 23.40 13.66
N THR A 152 -10.32 24.01 14.13
CA THR A 152 -10.36 25.03 15.19
C THR A 152 -11.15 26.27 14.75
N PRO A 153 -11.68 27.08 15.69
CA PRO A 153 -12.35 28.35 15.37
C PRO A 153 -11.50 29.28 14.50
N GLU A 154 -10.19 29.35 14.74
CA GLU A 154 -9.24 30.14 13.95
C GLU A 154 -9.09 29.56 12.53
N GLY A 155 -9.10 28.24 12.40
CA GLY A 155 -9.13 27.55 11.12
C GLY A 155 -10.39 27.89 10.32
N GLN A 156 -11.55 27.86 10.98
CA GLN A 156 -12.83 28.25 10.38
C GLN A 156 -12.82 29.73 9.95
N LYS A 157 -12.30 30.62 10.80
CA LYS A 157 -12.14 32.05 10.46
C LYS A 157 -11.25 32.24 9.24
N ARG A 158 -10.08 31.61 9.17
CA ARG A 158 -9.18 31.69 8.00
C ARG A 158 -9.82 31.16 6.73
N ALA A 159 -10.62 30.10 6.83
CA ALA A 159 -11.37 29.58 5.68
C ALA A 159 -12.44 30.57 5.21
N ALA A 160 -13.18 31.18 6.15
CA ALA A 160 -14.18 32.20 5.85
C ALA A 160 -13.56 33.45 5.24
N ASP A 161 -12.43 33.93 5.77
CA ASP A 161 -11.69 35.08 5.25
C ASP A 161 -11.24 34.83 3.80
N ARG A 162 -10.61 33.67 3.52
CA ARG A 162 -10.22 33.28 2.14
C ARG A 162 -11.42 33.15 1.21
N ALA A 163 -12.56 32.67 1.70
CA ALA A 163 -13.78 32.59 0.90
C ALA A 163 -14.34 33.99 0.59
N ALA A 164 -14.33 34.90 1.57
CA ALA A 164 -14.76 36.28 1.39
C ALA A 164 -13.84 37.05 0.44
N GLU A 165 -12.53 36.85 0.53
CA GLU A 165 -11.55 37.41 -0.39
C GLU A 165 -11.79 36.93 -1.82
N ARG A 166 -11.96 35.62 -2.03
CA ARG A 166 -12.30 35.07 -3.36
C ARG A 166 -13.59 35.67 -3.93
N ARG A 167 -14.62 35.89 -3.10
CA ARG A 167 -15.86 36.55 -3.56
C ARG A 167 -15.64 38.01 -3.96
N ARG A 168 -14.79 38.75 -3.24
CA ARG A 168 -14.45 40.14 -3.54
C ARG A 168 -13.59 40.27 -4.79
N ALA A 169 -12.71 39.29 -5.03
CA ALA A 169 -11.82 39.27 -6.18
C ALA A 169 -12.58 39.06 -7.51
N GLY A 170 -13.77 38.44 -7.47
CA GLY A 170 -14.55 38.11 -8.67
C GLY A 170 -14.28 36.70 -9.17
N ALA A 171 -14.76 36.36 -10.37
CA ALA A 171 -14.48 35.08 -10.98
C ALA A 171 -12.99 34.94 -11.34
N THR A 172 -12.55 33.68 -11.48
CA THR A 172 -11.17 33.34 -11.85
C THR A 172 -10.70 34.05 -13.13
N THR A 173 -11.62 34.33 -14.05
CA THR A 173 -11.35 34.98 -15.35
C THR A 173 -11.55 36.50 -15.36
N ASP A 174 -12.03 37.09 -14.26
CA ASP A 174 -12.35 38.53 -14.22
C ASP A 174 -11.09 39.40 -14.11
N ALA A 175 -9.97 38.84 -13.65
CA ALA A 175 -8.68 39.52 -13.57
C ALA A 175 -7.52 38.54 -13.67
N VAL A 176 -6.39 38.98 -14.25
CA VAL A 176 -5.16 38.16 -14.38
C VAL A 176 -4.66 37.67 -13.02
N GLN A 177 -4.82 38.48 -11.98
CA GLN A 177 -4.43 38.15 -10.61
C GLN A 177 -5.24 37.00 -10.02
N ASN A 178 -6.48 36.81 -10.47
CA ASN A 178 -7.39 35.74 -10.02
C ASN A 178 -7.09 34.40 -10.70
N MET A 179 -6.36 34.42 -11.81
CA MET A 179 -6.01 33.20 -12.53
C MET A 179 -5.02 32.36 -11.73
N PRO A 180 -5.11 31.01 -11.80
CA PRO A 180 -4.16 30.13 -11.15
C PRO A 180 -2.72 30.43 -11.58
N ILE A 181 -1.75 30.16 -10.71
CA ILE A 181 -0.34 30.43 -10.98
C ILE A 181 0.17 29.79 -12.27
N GLY A 182 -0.36 28.61 -12.64
CA GLY A 182 0.02 27.91 -13.86
C GLY A 182 -0.48 28.55 -15.16
N THR A 183 -1.43 29.49 -15.08
CA THR A 183 -1.94 30.22 -16.25
C THR A 183 -1.29 31.60 -16.39
N ARG A 184 -0.53 32.03 -15.38
CA ARG A 184 0.13 33.33 -15.36
C ARG A 184 1.60 33.14 -15.71
N CYS A 185 2.16 33.98 -16.58
CA CYS A 185 3.61 34.12 -16.70
C CYS A 185 4.11 34.81 -15.42
N ILE A 186 4.98 34.13 -14.66
CA ILE A 186 5.63 34.67 -13.45
C ILE A 186 7.11 34.92 -13.72
#